data_AF-A0A6D2HVL8-F1
#
_entry.id   AF-A0A6D2HVL8-F1
#
_cell.length_a   1.000
_cell.length_b   1.000
_cell.length_c   1.000
_cell.angle_alpha   90.00
_cell.angle_beta   90.00
_cell.angle_gamma   90.00
#
_symmetry.space_group_name_H-M   'P 1'
#
loop_
_entity.id
_entity.type
_entity.pdbx_description
1 polymer ?
#
loop_
_entity_poly.entity_id
_entity_poly.type
_entity_poly.pdbx_seq_one_letter_code
_entity_poly.pdbx_strand_id
1 'polypeptide(L)'
;MVVLAFVYDQGLIARVIEEKKIGYMIPRDETEGFFTKESVAKSLRLVMEDEEGKIYRENVKDMKQVFGDMDRQDRYVDSFLDYLVANR
;
A
#
# COMPACT_ATOMS: atom_id res chain seq x y z
N MET A 1 -0.90 1.42 -7.64
CA MET A 1 -1.50 0.19 -7.07
C MET A 1 -2.98 0.43 -6.82
N VAL A 2 -3.83 -0.59 -6.97
CA VAL A 2 -5.25 -0.51 -6.61
C VAL A 2 -5.49 -1.45 -5.42
N VAL A 3 -6.19 -0.98 -4.39
CA VAL A 3 -6.40 -1.70 -3.13
C VAL A 3 -7.81 -2.24 -3.05
N LEU A 4 -7.87 -3.53 -2.79
CA LEU A 4 -9.10 -4.28 -2.64
C LEU A 4 -9.09 -4.88 -1.23
N ALA A 5 -9.47 -4.06 -0.25
CA ALA A 5 -9.59 -4.51 1.13
C ALA A 5 -10.76 -5.48 1.24
N PHE A 6 -10.63 -6.58 1.97
CA PHE A 6 -11.71 -7.57 2.18
C PHE A 6 -11.78 -8.08 3.60
N VAL A 7 -10.65 -8.46 4.19
CA VAL A 7 -10.61 -9.26 5.42
C VAL A 7 -9.60 -8.72 6.41
N TYR A 8 -9.81 -9.05 7.69
CA TYR A 8 -8.89 -8.75 8.78
C TYR A 8 -8.52 -7.26 8.89
N ASP A 9 -7.23 -6.98 8.99
CA ASP A 9 -6.64 -5.65 9.13
C ASP A 9 -6.52 -4.89 7.79
N GLN A 10 -6.93 -5.49 6.67
CA GLN A 10 -6.81 -4.86 5.35
C GLN A 10 -7.55 -3.52 5.27
N GLY A 11 -8.64 -3.32 6.01
CA GLY A 11 -9.32 -2.03 6.08
C GLY A 11 -8.44 -0.93 6.68
N LEU A 12 -7.67 -1.26 7.72
CA LEU A 12 -6.72 -0.32 8.35
C LEU A 12 -5.51 -0.07 7.44
N ILE A 13 -4.97 -1.13 6.83
CA ILE A 13 -3.87 -1.02 5.87
C ILE A 13 -4.29 -0.14 4.67
N ALA A 14 -5.49 -0.35 4.14
CA ALA A 14 -6.00 0.40 3.00
C ALA A 14 -6.14 1.89 3.31
N ARG A 15 -6.54 2.25 4.54
CA ARG A 15 -6.61 3.64 4.98
C ARG A 15 -5.24 4.33 5.01
N VAL A 16 -4.22 3.64 5.52
CA VAL A 16 -2.83 4.16 5.49
C VAL A 16 -2.33 4.34 4.05
N ILE A 17 -2.66 3.40 3.15
CA ILE A 17 -2.30 3.48 1.74
C ILE A 17 -2.97 4.69 1.06
N GLU A 18 -4.24 4.92 1.34
CA GLU A 18 -5.03 6.03 0.81
C GLU A 18 -4.51 7.38 1.32
N GLU A 19 -4.24 7.51 2.63
CA GLU A 19 -3.67 8.71 3.24
C GLU A 19 -2.31 9.08 2.63
N LYS A 20 -1.47 8.07 2.35
CA LYS A 20 -0.18 8.27 1.68
C LYS A 20 -0.29 8.43 0.16
N LYS A 21 -1.48 8.23 -0.41
CA LYS A 21 -1.75 8.18 -1.85
C LYS A 21 -0.76 7.28 -2.60
N ILE A 22 -0.40 6.13 -2.03
CA ILE A 22 0.45 5.12 -2.71
C ILE A 22 -0.39 4.02 -3.39
N GLY A 23 -1.70 4.10 -3.24
CA GLY A 23 -2.68 3.28 -3.95
C GLY A 23 -4.07 3.87 -3.82
N TYR A 24 -4.96 3.44 -4.71
CA TYR A 24 -6.36 3.87 -4.72
C TYR A 24 -7.25 2.76 -4.19
N MET A 25 -8.11 3.06 -3.22
CA MET A 25 -9.08 2.10 -2.69
C MET A 25 -10.25 1.97 -3.66
N ILE A 26 -10.58 0.74 -4.06
CA ILE A 26 -11.73 0.53 -4.93
C ILE A 26 -13.00 0.87 -4.12
N PRO A 27 -13.88 1.74 -4.63
CA PRO A 27 -15.12 2.04 -3.94
C PRO A 27 -16.01 0.80 -3.94
N ARG A 28 -16.64 0.56 -2.78
CA ARG A 28 -17.68 -0.44 -2.59
C ARG A 28 -19.05 0.21 -2.75
N ASP A 29 -20.01 -0.59 -3.17
CA ASP A 29 -21.41 -0.21 -3.04
C ASP A 29 -21.75 0.02 -1.56
N GLU A 30 -22.37 1.15 -1.23
CA GLU A 30 -22.67 1.52 0.16
C GLU A 30 -23.81 0.70 0.76
N THR A 31 -24.66 0.09 -0.07
CA THR A 31 -25.82 -0.69 0.37
C THR A 31 -25.46 -2.15 0.55
N GLU A 32 -24.88 -2.74 -0.49
CA GLU A 32 -24.58 -4.18 -0.56
C GLU A 32 -23.13 -4.50 -0.17
N GLY A 33 -22.25 -3.50 -0.10
CA GLY A 33 -20.83 -3.68 0.21
C GLY A 33 -20.02 -4.35 -0.91
N PHE A 34 -20.62 -4.64 -2.06
CA PHE A 34 -19.98 -5.34 -3.16
C PHE A 34 -19.08 -4.43 -4.00
N PHE A 35 -18.09 -5.04 -4.64
CA PHE A 35 -17.33 -4.41 -5.69
C PHE A 35 -17.97 -4.70 -7.04
N THR A 36 -18.06 -3.69 -7.91
CA THR A 36 -18.59 -3.85 -9.26
C THR A 36 -17.44 -3.94 -10.27
N LYS A 37 -17.63 -4.64 -11.38
CA LYS A 37 -16.62 -4.70 -12.45
C LYS A 37 -16.30 -3.30 -12.99
N GLU A 38 -17.29 -2.40 -12.99
CA GLU A 38 -17.16 -1.01 -13.39
C GLU A 38 -16.27 -0.22 -12.42
N SER A 39 -16.45 -0.38 -11.10
CA SER A 39 -15.62 0.33 -10.10
C SER A 39 -14.17 -0.15 -10.15
N VAL A 40 -13.95 -1.45 -10.32
CA VAL A 40 -12.62 -2.04 -10.50
C VAL A 40 -11.95 -1.48 -11.77
N ALA A 41 -12.64 -1.52 -12.91
CA ALA A 41 -12.08 -1.05 -14.18
C ALA A 41 -11.76 0.45 -14.18
N LYS A 42 -12.63 1.27 -13.58
CA LYS A 42 -12.37 2.72 -13.41
C LYS A 42 -11.17 2.97 -12.50
N SER A 43 -11.07 2.26 -11.39
CA SER A 43 -9.95 2.38 -10.44
C SER A 43 -8.61 2.01 -11.09
N LEU A 44 -8.61 0.96 -11.91
CA LEU A 44 -7.42 0.55 -12.68
C LEU A 44 -7.00 1.62 -13.69
N ARG A 45 -7.94 2.13 -14.51
CA ARG A 45 -7.64 3.21 -15.47
C ARG A 45 -7.11 4.46 -14.78
N LEU A 46 -7.77 4.89 -13.69
CA LEU A 46 -7.33 6.03 -12.89
C LEU A 46 -5.86 5.91 -12.51
N VAL A 47 -5.48 4.79 -11.89
CA VAL A 47 -4.13 4.62 -11.34
C VAL A 47 -3.08 4.34 -12.41
N MET A 48 -3.44 3.61 -13.47
CA MET A 48 -2.49 3.06 -14.43
C MET A 48 -2.34 3.90 -15.70
N GLU A 49 -3.34 4.71 -16.05
CA GLU A 49 -3.40 5.46 -17.30
C GLU A 49 -3.59 6.94 -17.00
N ASP A 50 -4.71 7.32 -16.38
CA ASP A 50 -5.19 8.70 -16.28
C ASP A 50 -4.20 9.65 -15.58
N GLU A 51 -4.20 10.91 -16.02
CA GLU A 51 -3.34 11.95 -15.43
C GLU A 51 -3.70 12.23 -13.97
N GLU A 52 -4.97 12.14 -13.57
CA GLU A 52 -5.35 12.32 -12.15
C GLU A 52 -4.71 11.28 -11.24
N GLY A 53 -4.40 10.07 -11.74
CA GLY A 53 -3.73 9.05 -10.96
C GLY A 53 -2.20 9.09 -11.00
N LYS A 54 -1.61 10.08 -11.69
CA LYS A 54 -0.15 10.27 -11.72
C LYS A 54 0.43 10.40 -10.31
N ILE A 55 -0.28 11.06 -9.39
CA ILE A 55 0.10 11.19 -7.98
C ILE A 55 0.37 9.84 -7.31
N TYR A 56 -0.43 8.81 -7.60
CA TYR A 56 -0.21 7.48 -7.02
C TYR A 56 1.09 6.84 -7.51
N ARG A 57 1.41 7.04 -8.80
CA ARG A 57 2.63 6.49 -9.41
C ARG A 57 3.88 7.23 -8.95
N GLU A 58 3.79 8.53 -8.74
CA GLU A 58 4.89 9.36 -8.20
C GLU A 58 5.15 9.03 -6.73
N ASN A 59 4.12 9.05 -5.88
CA ASN A 59 4.28 8.75 -4.45
C ASN A 59 4.85 7.34 -4.18
N VAL A 60 4.49 6.34 -5.00
CA VAL A 60 5.08 5.00 -4.89
C VAL A 60 6.58 5.00 -5.20
N LYS A 61 7.04 5.81 -6.17
CA LYS A 61 8.46 5.94 -6.49
C LYS A 61 9.23 6.57 -5.33
N ASP A 62 8.66 7.58 -4.70
CA ASP A 62 9.27 8.22 -3.52
C ASP A 62 9.34 7.25 -2.34
N MET A 63 8.24 6.53 -2.11
CA MET A 63 8.15 5.56 -1.02
C MET A 63 9.07 4.34 -1.20
N LYS A 64 9.50 4.06 -2.43
CA LYS A 64 10.49 3.00 -2.72
C LYS A 64 11.79 3.23 -1.94
N GLN A 65 12.17 4.47 -1.67
CA GLN A 65 13.38 4.77 -0.89
C GLN A 65 13.24 4.39 0.58
N VAL A 66 12.02 4.30 1.11
CA VAL A 66 11.76 3.92 2.50
C VAL A 66 11.62 2.41 2.63
N PHE A 67 10.73 1.80 1.84
CA PHE A 67 10.47 0.36 1.92
C PHE A 67 11.52 -0.50 1.19
N GLY A 68 12.27 0.09 0.26
CA GLY A 68 13.30 -0.60 -0.52
C GLY A 68 14.73 -0.39 -0.04
N ASP A 69 14.95 0.32 1.07
CA ASP A 69 16.28 0.48 1.70
C ASP A 69 16.66 -0.78 2.47
N MET A 70 17.09 -1.81 1.74
CA MET A 70 17.45 -3.11 2.31
C MET A 70 18.63 -3.01 3.27
N ASP A 71 19.63 -2.18 2.99
CA ASP A 71 20.78 -1.97 3.88
C ASP A 71 20.33 -1.52 5.27
N ARG A 72 19.32 -0.64 5.34
CA ARG A 72 18.74 -0.21 6.62
C ARG A 72 17.92 -1.31 7.28
N GLN A 73 17.11 -2.06 6.53
CA GLN A 73 16.31 -3.14 7.10
C GLN A 73 17.19 -4.26 7.65
N ASP A 74 18.25 -4.64 6.92
CA ASP A 74 19.18 -5.69 7.32
C ASP A 74 19.92 -5.28 8.61
N ARG A 75 20.40 -4.03 8.70
CA ARG A 75 21.01 -3.52 9.94
C ARG A 75 20.09 -3.60 11.15
N TYR A 76 18.79 -3.40 10.99
CA TYR A 76 17.84 -3.54 12.10
C TYR A 76 17.74 -4.98 12.58
N VAL A 77 17.69 -5.93 11.65
CA VAL A 77 17.64 -7.35 11.98
C VAL A 77 18.96 -7.79 12.62
N ASP A 78 20.10 -7.42 12.04
CA ASP A 78 21.42 -7.76 12.57
C ASP A 78 21.61 -7.23 13.99
N SER A 79 21.27 -5.95 14.22
CA SER A 79 21.35 -5.35 15.56
C SER A 79 20.48 -6.07 16.58
N PHE A 80 19.30 -6.53 16.16
CA PHE A 80 18.41 -7.30 17.02
C PHE A 80 18.97 -8.70 17.32
N LEU A 81 19.56 -9.36 16.32
CA LEU A 81 20.21 -10.66 16.50
C LEU A 81 21.43 -10.56 17.41
N ASP A 82 22.28 -9.55 17.22
CA ASP A 82 23.44 -9.28 18.08
C ASP A 82 23.02 -9.10 19.54
N TYR A 83 21.95 -8.34 19.78
CA TYR A 83 21.40 -8.18 21.12
C TYR A 83 20.96 -9.52 21.73
N LEU A 84 20.24 -10.36 20.98
CA LEU A 84 19.79 -11.66 21.47
C LEU A 84 20.94 -12.62 21.76
N VAL A 85 22.01 -12.59 20.96
CA VAL A 85 23.20 -13.41 21.19
C VAL A 85 23.96 -12.94 22.43
N ALA A 86 24.11 -11.63 22.60
CA ALA A 86 24.84 -11.05 23.73
C ALA A 86 24.10 -11.22 25.07
N ASN A 87 22.78 -11.41 25.06
CA ASN A 87 21.93 -11.52 26.25
C ASN A 87 21.28 -12.91 26.40
N ARG A 88 21.95 -13.95 25.91
CA ARG A 88 21.48 -15.33 25.99
C ARG A 88 21.84 -16.02 27.30
#